data_AF-A0A672HT35-F1
#
_entry.id   AF-A0A672HT35-F1
#
_cell.length_a   1.000
_cell.length_b   1.000
_cell.length_c   1.000
_cell.angle_alpha   90.00
_cell.angle_beta   90.00
_cell.angle_gamma   90.00
#
_symmetry.space_group_name_H-M   'P 1'
#
loop_
_entity.id
_entity.type
_entity.pdbx_description
1 polymer ?
#
loop_
_entity_poly.entity_id
_entity_poly.type
_entity_poly.pdbx_seq_one_letter_code
_entity_poly.pdbx_strand_id
1 'polypeptide(L)'
;MNILPKKSWHVRNKDNVARVRRDEAQAAEEEREAKRRVERAEQEARTEYLRRKARAALPSAGEGRDEDNDDEKPSGALEHLNLFPLEESSEKKGNEEYLKEKREEKEKQERAIGLLVSLGPQPGTEVTPWYMKSDQEKEEAKKEKDKKKGISEEEREKRDRRLKDSLDPLKDMKKALAVNERKEHKKKEKRDKGPKMSSGESSIERLRAERLQREAEERRRAQALIEQRSGKGKEPVRELNDRERPYNTAYFPELARKRQRRDRESWRDEILKS
;
A
#
# COMPACT_ATOMS: atom_id res chain seq x y z
N MET A 1 -33.98 10.57 -12.58
CA MET A 1 -32.82 10.73 -11.66
C MET A 1 -31.72 9.76 -12.07
N ASN A 2 -30.45 10.20 -12.12
CA ASN A 2 -29.33 9.29 -12.41
C ASN A 2 -28.83 8.62 -11.13
N ILE A 3 -28.97 7.30 -11.05
CA ILE A 3 -28.60 6.47 -9.88
C ILE A 3 -27.23 5.80 -10.03
N LEU A 4 -26.63 5.88 -11.23
CA LEU A 4 -25.38 5.21 -11.55
C LEU A 4 -24.19 5.62 -10.65
N PRO A 5 -23.99 6.90 -10.30
CA PRO A 5 -22.89 7.31 -9.42
C PRO A 5 -22.98 6.74 -8.00
N LYS A 6 -24.19 6.33 -7.57
CA LYS A 6 -24.43 5.78 -6.23
C LYS A 6 -24.16 4.27 -6.16
N LYS A 7 -23.78 3.63 -7.27
CA LYS A 7 -23.49 2.20 -7.32
C LYS A 7 -22.00 1.96 -7.16
N SER A 8 -21.63 1.02 -6.30
CA SER A 8 -20.25 0.66 -6.00
C SER A 8 -19.48 0.08 -7.20
N TRP A 9 -20.17 -0.45 -8.21
CA TRP A 9 -19.56 -0.98 -9.44
C TRP A 9 -19.37 0.08 -10.53
N HIS A 10 -19.79 1.32 -10.32
CA HIS A 10 -19.68 2.34 -11.36
C HIS A 10 -18.21 2.62 -11.70
N VAL A 11 -17.83 2.35 -12.94
CA VAL A 11 -16.42 2.44 -13.42
C VAL A 11 -15.82 3.82 -13.21
N ARG A 12 -16.63 4.89 -13.34
CA ARG A 12 -16.18 6.28 -13.20
C ARG A 12 -16.15 6.77 -11.76
N ASN A 13 -16.54 5.94 -10.77
CA ASN A 13 -16.36 6.32 -9.38
C ASN A 13 -14.88 6.43 -9.05
N LYS A 14 -14.51 7.52 -8.36
CA LYS A 14 -13.12 7.84 -8.02
C LYS A 14 -12.41 6.67 -7.34
N ASP A 15 -13.12 5.96 -6.47
CA ASP A 15 -12.57 4.81 -5.73
C ASP A 15 -12.25 3.62 -6.65
N ASN A 16 -13.09 3.37 -7.66
CA ASN A 16 -12.86 2.30 -8.63
C ASN A 16 -11.73 2.68 -9.60
N VAL A 17 -11.69 3.93 -10.05
CA VAL A 17 -10.58 4.41 -10.89
C VAL A 17 -9.26 4.36 -10.11
N ALA A 18 -9.26 4.69 -8.82
CA ALA A 18 -8.08 4.57 -7.97
C ALA A 18 -7.63 3.12 -7.76
N ARG A 19 -8.58 2.18 -7.65
CA ARG A 19 -8.27 0.74 -7.59
C ARG A 19 -7.62 0.26 -8.89
N VAL A 20 -8.23 0.56 -10.03
CA VAL A 20 -7.69 0.21 -11.36
C VAL A 20 -6.29 0.77 -11.54
N ARG A 21 -6.06 2.04 -11.19
CA ARG A 21 -4.72 2.64 -11.28
C ARG A 21 -3.68 1.96 -10.38
N ARG A 22 -4.08 1.48 -9.21
CA ARG A 22 -3.17 0.74 -8.32
C ARG A 22 -2.81 -0.61 -8.95
N ASP A 23 -3.80 -1.32 -9.46
CA ASP A 23 -3.61 -2.63 -10.06
C ASP A 23 -2.77 -2.52 -11.35
N GLU A 24 -3.02 -1.50 -12.19
CA GLU A 24 -2.21 -1.16 -13.37
C GLU A 24 -0.76 -0.80 -12.99
N ALA A 25 -0.57 -0.02 -11.92
CA ALA A 25 0.76 0.33 -11.43
C ALA A 25 1.51 -0.89 -10.92
N GLN A 26 0.85 -1.78 -10.16
CA GLN A 26 1.43 -3.03 -9.69
C GLN A 26 1.83 -3.95 -10.86
N ALA A 27 0.95 -4.11 -11.83
CA ALA A 27 1.26 -4.89 -13.04
C ALA A 27 2.46 -4.29 -13.80
N ALA A 28 2.53 -2.97 -13.92
CA ALA A 28 3.65 -2.29 -14.57
C ALA A 28 4.98 -2.45 -13.79
N GLU A 29 4.95 -2.46 -12.46
CA GLU A 29 6.13 -2.72 -11.62
C GLU A 29 6.62 -4.17 -11.76
N GLU A 30 5.72 -5.15 -11.70
CA GLU A 30 6.05 -6.56 -11.87
C GLU A 30 6.65 -6.85 -13.25
N GLU A 31 6.10 -6.26 -14.32
CA GLU A 31 6.68 -6.37 -15.67
C GLU A 31 8.08 -5.77 -15.76
N ARG A 32 8.33 -4.63 -15.10
CA ARG A 32 9.67 -4.01 -15.07
C ARG A 32 10.66 -4.89 -14.34
N GLU A 33 10.28 -5.48 -13.21
CA GLU A 33 11.14 -6.41 -12.48
C GLU A 33 11.43 -7.68 -13.26
N ALA A 34 10.43 -8.23 -13.96
CA ALA A 34 10.60 -9.37 -14.85
C ALA A 34 11.59 -9.05 -15.98
N LYS A 35 11.43 -7.90 -16.65
CA LYS A 35 12.36 -7.44 -17.70
C LYS A 35 13.77 -7.27 -17.15
N ARG A 36 13.95 -6.65 -15.99
CA ARG A 36 15.27 -6.52 -15.34
C ARG A 36 15.93 -7.86 -15.05
N ARG A 37 15.15 -8.87 -14.65
CA ARG A 37 15.66 -10.23 -14.42
C ARG A 37 16.10 -10.89 -15.73
N VAL A 38 15.30 -10.76 -16.79
CA VAL A 38 15.63 -11.26 -18.13
C VAL A 38 16.88 -10.59 -18.67
N GLU A 39 16.98 -9.26 -18.60
CA GLU A 39 18.16 -8.51 -19.05
C GLU A 39 19.43 -8.93 -18.30
N ARG A 40 19.35 -9.15 -16.98
CA ARG A 40 20.49 -9.64 -16.20
C ARG A 40 20.90 -11.05 -16.66
N ALA A 41 19.94 -11.95 -16.80
CA ALA A 41 20.19 -13.31 -17.26
C ALA A 41 20.80 -13.33 -18.68
N GLU A 42 20.34 -12.44 -19.56
CA GLU A 42 20.90 -12.29 -20.91
C GLU A 42 22.32 -11.75 -20.89
N GLN A 43 22.60 -10.74 -20.04
CA GLN A 43 23.96 -10.22 -19.83
C GLN A 43 24.88 -11.34 -19.32
N GLU A 44 24.47 -12.08 -18.29
CA GLU A 44 25.24 -13.20 -17.72
C GLU A 44 25.49 -14.29 -18.77
N ALA A 45 24.44 -14.75 -19.47
CA ALA A 45 24.55 -15.75 -20.53
C ALA A 45 25.47 -15.30 -21.67
N ARG A 46 25.40 -14.03 -22.08
CA ARG A 46 26.30 -13.47 -23.10
C ARG A 46 27.74 -13.47 -22.61
N THR A 47 27.99 -13.07 -21.37
CA THR A 47 29.35 -13.08 -20.80
C THR A 47 29.89 -14.50 -20.65
N GLU A 48 29.07 -15.45 -20.22
CA GLU A 48 29.44 -16.85 -20.10
C GLU A 48 29.76 -17.46 -21.46
N TYR A 49 28.94 -17.19 -22.47
CA TYR A 49 29.17 -17.63 -23.84
C TYR A 49 30.53 -17.14 -24.36
N LEU A 50 30.85 -15.86 -24.16
CA LEU A 50 32.15 -15.29 -24.54
C LEU A 50 33.31 -15.92 -23.76
N ARG A 51 33.14 -16.14 -22.45
CA ARG A 51 34.14 -16.81 -21.60
C ARG A 51 34.40 -18.24 -22.06
N ARG A 52 33.34 -19.00 -22.33
CA ARG A 52 33.43 -20.38 -22.84
C ARG A 52 34.11 -20.42 -24.21
N LYS A 53 33.76 -19.49 -25.10
CA LYS A 53 34.40 -19.36 -26.42
C LYS A 53 35.89 -19.04 -26.31
N ALA A 54 36.27 -18.14 -25.40
CA ALA A 54 37.68 -17.82 -25.14
C ALA A 54 38.45 -19.02 -24.54
N ARG A 55 37.86 -19.72 -23.56
CA ARG A 55 38.44 -20.95 -23.00
C ARG A 55 38.64 -22.05 -24.05
N ALA A 56 37.67 -22.22 -24.96
CA ALA A 56 37.77 -23.20 -26.03
C ALA A 56 38.81 -22.82 -27.11
N ALA A 57 39.14 -21.54 -27.24
CA ALA A 57 40.15 -21.05 -28.19
C ALA A 57 41.58 -21.12 -27.66
N LEU A 58 41.76 -21.21 -26.33
CA LEU A 58 43.06 -21.49 -25.72
C LEU A 58 43.33 -23.00 -25.79
N PRO A 59 44.51 -23.46 -26.24
CA PRO A 59 44.86 -24.86 -26.17
C PRO A 59 44.85 -25.30 -24.70
N SER A 60 44.11 -26.36 -24.39
CA SER A 60 43.95 -26.93 -23.04
C SER A 60 45.32 -27.31 -22.46
N ALA A 61 45.91 -26.43 -21.65
CA ALA A 61 46.96 -26.77 -20.71
C ALA A 61 46.29 -27.04 -19.36
N GLY A 62 45.74 -28.24 -19.19
CA GLY A 62 45.20 -28.70 -17.91
C GLY A 62 43.79 -29.28 -17.98
N GLU A 63 43.62 -30.34 -18.76
CA GLU A 63 42.53 -31.29 -18.52
C GLU A 63 42.98 -32.24 -17.39
N GLY A 64 42.93 -31.71 -16.16
CA GLY A 64 43.22 -32.41 -14.92
C GLY A 64 41.96 -33.12 -14.42
N ARG A 65 41.92 -34.42 -14.69
CA ARG A 65 41.02 -35.43 -14.18
C ARG A 65 40.89 -35.36 -12.65
N ASP A 66 39.65 -35.41 -12.16
CA ASP A 66 39.34 -35.81 -10.78
C ASP A 66 39.98 -37.18 -10.52
N GLU A 67 41.01 -37.24 -9.68
CA GLU A 67 41.48 -38.46 -9.00
C GLU A 67 42.45 -38.04 -7.88
N ASP A 68 41.97 -38.26 -6.65
CA ASP A 68 42.66 -38.59 -5.39
C ASP A 68 44.19 -38.43 -5.24
N ASN A 69 44.56 -38.03 -4.01
CA ASN A 69 45.87 -38.09 -3.34
C ASN A 69 46.81 -36.86 -3.27
N ASP A 70 47.17 -36.66 -2.00
CA ASP A 70 48.41 -36.21 -1.39
C ASP A 70 48.78 -34.72 -1.32
N ASP A 71 49.03 -34.37 -0.05
CA ASP A 71 49.88 -33.30 0.46
C ASP A 71 51.01 -32.89 -0.50
N GLU A 72 51.08 -31.59 -0.82
CA GLU A 72 52.22 -30.74 -0.46
C GLU A 72 51.99 -29.30 -0.94
N LYS A 73 52.23 -28.35 -0.02
CA LYS A 73 52.32 -26.91 -0.33
C LYS A 73 53.50 -26.65 -1.27
N PRO A 74 53.33 -25.92 -2.38
CA PRO A 74 54.43 -25.14 -2.93
C PRO A 74 54.42 -23.74 -2.30
N SER A 75 55.37 -23.53 -1.39
CA SER A 75 55.81 -22.19 -0.97
C SER A 75 56.44 -21.47 -2.16
N GLY A 76 55.80 -20.42 -2.63
CA GLY A 76 56.34 -19.54 -3.66
C GLY A 76 55.32 -18.48 -3.98
N ALA A 77 55.42 -17.34 -3.30
CA ALA A 77 54.63 -16.15 -3.58
C ALA A 77 54.91 -15.68 -5.01
N LEU A 78 54.15 -16.19 -5.98
CA LEU A 78 53.93 -15.52 -7.25
C LEU A 78 53.01 -14.35 -6.93
N GLU A 79 53.61 -13.24 -6.49
CA GLU A 79 52.95 -11.95 -6.47
C GLU A 79 52.40 -11.72 -7.88
N HIS A 80 51.07 -11.69 -7.99
CA HIS A 80 50.38 -11.40 -9.23
C HIS A 80 50.83 -10.00 -9.69
N LEU A 81 51.77 -9.94 -10.64
CA LEU A 81 52.21 -8.68 -11.24
C LEU A 81 50.99 -8.02 -11.86
N ASN A 82 50.49 -6.97 -11.22
CA ASN A 82 49.43 -6.13 -11.76
C ASN A 82 50.01 -5.31 -12.91
N LEU A 83 50.10 -5.93 -14.11
CA LEU A 83 50.50 -5.27 -15.36
C LEU A 83 49.61 -4.08 -15.71
N PHE A 84 48.41 -4.03 -15.13
CA PHE A 84 47.54 -2.87 -15.12
C PHE A 84 47.24 -2.55 -13.66
N PRO A 85 47.91 -1.55 -13.05
CA PRO A 85 47.34 -0.88 -11.89
C PRO A 85 45.92 -0.50 -12.29
N LEU A 86 44.96 -0.73 -11.40
CA LEU A 86 43.59 -0.24 -11.57
C LEU A 86 43.63 1.29 -11.43
N GLU A 87 44.30 1.95 -12.38
CA GLU A 87 44.13 3.34 -12.66
C GLU A 87 42.64 3.47 -12.96
N GLU A 88 42.01 4.20 -12.04
CA GLU A 88 40.62 4.59 -12.01
C GLU A 88 39.98 4.44 -13.38
N SER A 89 38.95 3.59 -13.42
CA SER A 89 37.80 3.76 -14.28
C SER A 89 38.02 4.88 -15.30
N SER A 90 38.45 4.49 -16.51
CA SER A 90 37.96 5.20 -17.68
C SER A 90 36.44 5.04 -17.63
N GLU A 91 35.83 5.87 -16.78
CA GLU A 91 34.46 6.28 -16.87
C GLU A 91 34.33 6.59 -18.34
N LYS A 92 33.64 5.70 -19.04
CA LYS A 92 33.11 5.96 -20.35
C LYS A 92 32.57 7.37 -20.22
N LYS A 93 33.24 8.35 -20.83
CA LYS A 93 32.77 9.73 -20.93
C LYS A 93 31.52 9.67 -21.80
N GLY A 94 30.46 9.09 -21.25
CA GLY A 94 29.11 9.21 -21.74
C GLY A 94 28.78 10.68 -21.61
N ASN A 95 28.18 11.20 -22.67
CA ASN A 95 27.97 12.62 -22.89
C ASN A 95 27.68 13.36 -21.58
N GLU A 96 28.56 14.27 -21.16
CA GLU A 96 28.46 14.93 -19.84
C GLU A 96 27.11 15.65 -19.68
N GLU A 97 26.57 16.11 -20.81
CA GLU A 97 25.23 16.69 -20.94
C GLU A 97 24.13 15.70 -20.55
N TYR A 98 24.23 14.43 -20.94
CA TYR A 98 23.24 13.41 -20.61
C TYR A 98 23.22 13.10 -19.10
N LEU A 99 24.38 13.13 -18.45
CA LEU A 99 24.45 12.93 -16.99
C LEU A 99 23.88 14.14 -16.24
N LYS A 100 24.09 15.36 -16.74
CA LYS A 100 23.51 16.58 -16.19
C LYS A 100 21.98 16.60 -16.37
N GLU A 101 21.49 16.29 -17.57
CA GLU A 101 20.05 16.22 -17.87
C GLU A 101 19.35 15.19 -16.98
N LYS A 102 19.95 14.01 -16.80
CA LYS A 102 19.40 12.96 -15.92
C LYS A 102 19.43 13.33 -14.44
N ARG A 103 20.39 14.16 -14.00
CA ARG A 103 20.41 14.71 -12.64
C ARG A 103 19.31 15.76 -12.48
N GLU A 104 19.16 16.67 -13.44
CA GLU A 104 18.08 17.68 -13.42
C GLU A 104 16.69 17.06 -13.47
N GLU A 105 16.49 16.00 -14.26
CA GLU A 105 15.21 15.29 -14.33
C GLU A 105 14.86 14.65 -12.99
N LYS A 106 15.84 14.03 -12.32
CA LYS A 106 15.68 13.51 -10.96
C LYS A 106 15.38 14.62 -9.96
N GLU A 107 16.09 15.74 -10.01
CA GLU A 107 15.82 16.89 -9.15
C GLU A 107 14.42 17.47 -9.40
N LYS A 108 13.95 17.53 -10.64
CA LYS A 108 12.58 17.95 -10.98
C LYS A 108 11.54 16.98 -10.41
N GLN A 109 11.79 15.67 -10.52
CA GLN A 109 10.92 14.65 -9.92
C GLN A 109 10.91 14.76 -8.40
N GLU A 110 12.08 14.91 -7.77
CA GLU A 110 12.20 15.09 -6.32
C GLU A 110 11.57 16.40 -5.84
N ARG A 111 11.69 17.49 -6.60
CA ARG A 111 10.98 18.76 -6.35
C ARG A 111 9.48 18.59 -6.47
N ALA A 112 9.00 17.86 -7.49
CA ALA A 112 7.58 17.60 -7.70
C ALA A 112 6.98 16.68 -6.62
N ILE A 113 7.76 15.70 -6.14
CA ILE A 113 7.41 14.80 -5.03
C ILE A 113 7.50 15.54 -3.67
N GLY A 114 8.26 16.64 -3.60
CA GLY A 114 8.51 17.37 -2.36
C GLY A 114 9.62 16.76 -1.49
N LEU A 115 10.52 15.98 -2.09
CA LEU A 115 11.75 15.49 -1.44
C LEU A 115 12.85 16.55 -1.51
N LEU A 116 13.05 17.15 -2.69
CA LEU A 116 13.93 18.30 -2.89
C LEU A 116 13.09 19.58 -2.75
N VAL A 117 12.57 19.82 -1.55
CA VAL A 117 11.94 21.10 -1.22
C VAL A 117 13.07 22.10 -0.98
N SER A 118 13.30 22.99 -1.94
CA SER A 118 14.09 24.19 -1.69
C SER A 118 13.45 24.90 -0.50
N LEU A 119 14.15 24.87 0.64
CA LEU A 119 13.71 25.46 1.89
C LEU A 119 13.69 26.99 1.74
N GLY A 120 12.59 27.51 1.19
CA GLY A 120 12.38 28.94 1.01
C GLY A 120 11.84 29.31 -0.37
N PRO A 121 11.30 30.55 -0.52
CA PRO A 121 10.98 31.12 -1.82
C PRO A 121 12.20 31.08 -2.73
N GLN A 122 11.99 30.92 -4.04
CA GLN A 122 13.06 30.96 -5.03
C GLN A 122 13.85 32.27 -4.89
N PRO A 123 15.19 32.28 -5.07
CA PRO A 123 15.94 33.53 -5.11
C PRO A 123 15.39 34.39 -6.27
N GLY A 124 14.81 35.55 -5.93
CA GLY A 124 14.12 36.44 -6.88
C GLY A 124 12.60 36.50 -6.73
N THR A 125 11.98 35.60 -5.95
CA THR A 125 10.60 35.76 -5.48
C THR A 125 10.64 36.13 -4.00
N GLU A 126 10.96 37.38 -3.69
CA GLU A 126 10.71 37.91 -2.34
C GLU A 126 9.21 37.94 -2.13
N VAL A 127 8.64 36.83 -1.67
CA VAL A 127 7.26 36.80 -1.20
C VAL A 127 7.25 37.66 0.05
N THR A 128 6.77 38.90 -0.11
CA THR A 128 6.55 39.81 1.01
C THR A 128 5.78 39.05 2.08
N PRO A 129 6.37 38.85 3.27
CA PRO A 129 5.73 38.08 4.32
C PRO A 129 4.39 38.71 4.67
N TRP A 130 3.38 37.90 5.01
CA TRP A 130 2.02 38.38 5.24
C TRP A 130 1.90 39.48 6.32
N TYR A 131 2.89 39.54 7.24
CA TYR A 131 2.99 40.55 8.29
C TYR A 131 3.60 41.89 7.83
N MET A 132 4.29 41.94 6.68
CA MET A 132 4.79 43.18 6.07
C MET A 132 3.81 43.78 5.06
N LYS A 133 2.78 43.04 4.67
CA LYS A 133 1.73 43.54 3.78
C LYS A 133 0.85 44.55 4.50
N SER A 134 0.57 45.66 3.84
CA SER A 134 -0.39 46.65 4.32
C SER A 134 -1.80 46.05 4.35
N ASP A 135 -2.69 46.61 5.16
CA ASP A 135 -4.08 46.14 5.20
C ASP A 135 -4.82 46.38 3.87
N GLN A 136 -4.37 47.37 3.09
CA GLN A 136 -4.83 47.59 1.71
C GLN A 136 -4.45 46.42 0.80
N GLU A 137 -3.19 45.99 0.81
CA GLU A 137 -2.72 44.83 0.02
C GLU A 137 -3.42 43.53 0.43
N LYS A 138 -3.72 43.35 1.72
CA LYS A 138 -4.48 42.19 2.21
C LYS A 138 -5.92 42.19 1.70
N GLU A 139 -6.57 43.35 1.70
CA GLU A 139 -7.94 43.50 1.19
C GLU A 139 -8.00 43.30 -0.33
N GLU A 140 -7.02 43.81 -1.08
CA GLU A 140 -6.92 43.59 -2.53
C GLU A 140 -6.70 42.12 -2.88
N ALA A 141 -5.77 41.44 -2.19
CA ALA A 141 -5.54 40.01 -2.36
C ALA A 141 -6.78 39.17 -1.98
N LYS A 142 -7.57 39.62 -1.00
CA LYS A 142 -8.84 38.97 -0.64
C LYS A 142 -9.91 39.17 -1.72
N LYS A 143 -10.04 40.39 -2.25
CA LYS A 143 -10.94 40.71 -3.38
C LYS A 143 -10.58 39.91 -4.63
N GLU A 144 -9.30 39.77 -4.96
CA GLU A 144 -8.82 38.99 -6.10
C GLU A 144 -9.14 37.50 -5.95
N LYS A 145 -8.93 36.94 -4.75
CA LYS A 145 -9.30 35.54 -4.44
C LYS A 145 -10.80 35.29 -4.55
N ASP A 146 -11.61 36.23 -4.07
CA ASP A 146 -13.08 36.13 -4.15
C ASP A 146 -13.58 36.24 -5.59
N LYS A 147 -12.99 37.14 -6.41
CA LYS A 147 -13.24 37.22 -7.87
C LYS A 147 -12.90 35.91 -8.57
N LYS A 148 -11.74 35.32 -8.26
CA LYS A 148 -11.30 34.01 -8.82
C LYS A 148 -12.24 32.86 -8.43
N LYS A 149 -12.90 32.96 -7.28
CA LYS A 149 -13.90 31.99 -6.81
C LYS A 149 -15.32 32.27 -7.30
N GLY A 150 -15.53 33.33 -8.09
CA GLY A 150 -16.85 33.71 -8.59
C GLY A 150 -17.83 34.14 -7.51
N ILE A 151 -17.35 34.56 -6.34
CA ILE A 151 -18.18 34.99 -5.22
C ILE A 151 -18.65 36.41 -5.49
N SER A 152 -19.96 36.65 -5.49
CA SER A 152 -20.52 38.00 -5.63
C SER A 152 -20.28 38.85 -4.37
N GLU A 153 -20.23 40.18 -4.52
CA GLU A 153 -20.09 41.10 -3.39
C GLU A 153 -21.20 40.92 -2.35
N GLU A 154 -22.42 40.61 -2.81
CA GLU A 154 -23.57 40.35 -1.95
C GLU A 154 -23.38 39.09 -1.07
N GLU A 155 -22.77 38.03 -1.60
CA GLU A 155 -22.45 36.84 -0.83
C GLU A 155 -21.34 37.08 0.19
N ARG A 156 -20.38 37.96 -0.12
CA ARG A 156 -19.33 38.38 0.80
C ARG A 156 -19.92 39.14 1.98
N GLU A 157 -20.80 40.10 1.72
CA GLU A 157 -21.49 40.84 2.78
C GLU A 157 -22.36 39.94 3.66
N LYS A 158 -23.07 38.98 3.06
CA LYS A 158 -23.87 38.00 3.82
C LYS A 158 -22.99 37.14 4.72
N ARG A 159 -21.82 36.69 4.25
CA ARG A 159 -20.87 35.91 5.07
C ARG A 159 -20.28 36.75 6.19
N ASP A 160 -19.84 37.97 5.91
CA ASP A 160 -19.29 38.87 6.92
C ASP A 160 -20.36 39.26 7.95
N ARG A 161 -21.62 39.46 7.53
CA ARG A 161 -22.74 39.70 8.44
C ARG A 161 -23.01 38.49 9.33
N ARG A 162 -23.03 37.27 8.78
CA ARG A 162 -23.17 36.03 9.57
C ARG A 162 -22.04 35.84 10.56
N LEU A 163 -20.81 36.17 10.17
CA LEU A 163 -19.65 36.11 11.06
C LEU A 163 -19.79 37.10 12.21
N LYS A 164 -20.11 38.37 11.91
CA LYS A 164 -20.39 39.40 12.93
C LYS A 164 -21.52 38.98 13.85
N ASP A 165 -22.57 38.40 13.29
CA ASP A 165 -23.73 37.90 14.03
C ASP A 165 -23.39 36.72 14.95
N SER A 166 -22.40 35.90 14.59
CA SER A 166 -21.93 34.77 15.40
C SER A 166 -20.95 35.19 16.49
N LEU A 167 -20.25 36.31 16.29
CA LEU A 167 -19.30 36.86 17.25
C LEU A 167 -19.95 37.91 18.17
N ASP A 168 -21.24 38.21 17.98
CA ASP A 168 -22.00 39.14 18.80
C ASP A 168 -22.54 38.43 20.06
N PRO A 169 -22.04 38.78 21.27
CA PRO A 169 -22.47 38.16 22.51
C PRO A 169 -23.95 38.39 22.81
N LEU A 170 -24.56 39.48 22.33
CA LEU A 170 -25.99 39.74 22.54
C LEU A 170 -26.86 38.72 21.78
N LYS A 171 -26.41 38.23 20.62
CA LYS A 171 -27.13 37.19 19.87
C LYS A 171 -27.06 35.85 20.57
N ASP A 172 -25.95 35.53 21.22
CA ASP A 172 -25.81 34.31 21.99
C ASP A 172 -26.65 34.33 23.27
N MET A 173 -26.71 35.48 23.96
CA MET A 173 -27.63 35.67 25.09
C MET A 173 -29.09 35.52 24.67
N LYS A 174 -29.50 36.11 23.54
CA LYS A 174 -30.86 35.96 22.99
C LYS A 174 -31.19 34.51 22.63
N LYS A 175 -30.25 33.76 22.04
CA LYS A 175 -30.44 32.31 21.78
C LYS A 175 -30.60 31.52 23.08
N ALA A 176 -29.81 31.81 24.10
CA ALA A 176 -29.88 31.12 25.38
C ALA A 176 -31.23 31.36 26.08
N LEU A 177 -31.73 32.59 26.07
CA LEU A 177 -33.05 32.92 26.61
C LEU A 177 -34.20 32.24 25.84
N ALA A 178 -34.15 32.23 24.50
CA ALA A 178 -35.15 31.56 23.68
C ALA A 178 -35.22 30.02 23.89
N VAL A 179 -34.10 29.38 24.27
CA VAL A 179 -34.08 27.95 24.62
C VAL A 179 -34.77 27.70 25.98
N ASN A 180 -34.68 28.64 26.92
CA ASN A 180 -35.33 28.52 28.22
C ASN A 180 -36.85 28.62 28.09
N GLU A 181 -37.37 29.55 27.28
CA GLU A 181 -38.81 29.66 26.99
C GLU A 181 -39.38 28.36 26.39
N ARG A 182 -38.68 27.77 25.40
CA ARG A 182 -39.10 26.50 24.78
C ARG A 182 -39.09 25.31 25.76
N LYS A 183 -38.20 25.32 26.76
CA LYS A 183 -38.16 24.27 27.79
C LYS A 183 -39.30 24.41 28.81
N GLU A 184 -39.70 25.63 29.14
CA GLU A 184 -40.86 25.84 30.02
C GLU A 184 -42.16 25.35 29.38
N HIS A 185 -42.39 25.69 28.10
CA HIS A 185 -43.57 25.21 27.38
C HIS A 185 -43.62 23.67 27.26
N LYS A 186 -42.48 23.00 27.03
CA LYS A 186 -42.41 21.52 26.98
C LYS A 186 -42.56 20.83 28.34
N LYS A 187 -42.27 21.50 29.46
CA LYS A 187 -42.46 20.93 30.81
C LYS A 187 -43.94 20.93 31.22
N LYS A 188 -44.74 21.86 30.69
CA LYS A 188 -46.17 21.97 30.99
C LYS A 188 -47.02 20.87 30.32
N GLU A 189 -46.64 20.39 29.13
CA GLU A 189 -47.36 19.33 28.41
C GLU A 189 -47.06 17.89 28.89
N LYS A 190 -45.98 17.66 29.65
CA LYS A 190 -45.50 16.29 29.96
C LYS A 190 -45.92 15.71 31.31
N ARG A 191 -46.80 16.37 32.06
CA ARG A 191 -47.16 15.97 33.43
C ARG A 191 -48.10 14.76 33.56
N ASP A 192 -48.57 14.15 32.45
CA ASP A 192 -49.64 13.13 32.50
C ASP A 192 -49.30 11.72 31.96
N LYS A 193 -48.02 11.30 31.91
CA LYS A 193 -47.70 9.90 31.56
C LYS A 193 -46.57 9.31 32.40
N GLY A 194 -46.96 8.57 33.45
CA GLY A 194 -46.38 7.34 34.03
C GLY A 194 -44.87 7.22 34.29
N PRO A 195 -44.45 6.37 35.24
CA PRO A 195 -43.03 6.19 35.55
C PRO A 195 -42.34 5.48 34.38
N LYS A 196 -41.33 6.14 33.80
CA LYS A 196 -40.49 5.55 32.76
C LYS A 196 -39.47 4.63 33.42
N MET A 197 -39.65 3.34 33.15
CA MET A 197 -38.60 2.33 33.29
C MET A 197 -37.32 2.81 32.60
N SER A 198 -36.21 2.61 33.30
CA SER A 198 -34.81 2.85 32.95
C SER A 198 -34.56 3.10 31.45
N SER A 199 -34.11 4.32 31.13
CA SER A 199 -33.61 4.67 29.81
C SER A 199 -32.55 3.66 29.38
N GLY A 200 -32.84 2.96 28.29
CA GLY A 200 -31.95 1.97 27.70
C GLY A 200 -30.52 2.49 27.62
N GLU A 201 -29.60 1.63 28.04
CA GLU A 201 -28.16 1.73 27.86
C GLU A 201 -27.87 2.45 26.54
N SER A 202 -27.12 3.52 26.68
CA SER A 202 -26.97 4.53 25.65
C SER A 202 -26.49 3.88 24.35
N SER A 203 -27.04 4.29 23.20
CA SER A 203 -26.67 3.77 21.88
C SER A 203 -25.14 3.69 21.65
N ILE A 204 -24.38 4.58 22.30
CA ILE A 204 -22.92 4.60 22.30
C ILE A 204 -22.29 3.42 23.08
N GLU A 205 -22.88 2.99 24.20
CA GLU A 205 -22.41 1.84 24.98
C GLU A 205 -22.61 0.53 24.22
N ARG A 206 -23.72 0.43 23.48
CA ARG A 206 -23.95 -0.71 22.56
C ARG A 206 -22.89 -0.77 21.47
N LEU A 207 -22.56 0.37 20.85
CA LEU A 207 -21.51 0.44 19.83
C LEU A 207 -20.12 0.14 20.40
N ARG A 208 -19.84 0.50 21.67
CA ARG A 208 -18.60 0.15 22.36
C ARG A 208 -18.54 -1.34 22.68
N ALA A 209 -19.63 -1.93 23.14
CA ALA A 209 -19.72 -3.36 23.40
C ALA A 209 -19.55 -4.18 22.12
N GLU A 210 -20.19 -3.77 21.02
CA GLU A 210 -20.03 -4.39 19.71
C GLU A 210 -18.58 -4.27 19.20
N ARG A 211 -17.94 -3.10 19.37
CA ARG A 211 -16.51 -2.93 19.03
C ARG A 211 -15.62 -3.89 19.83
N LEU A 212 -15.82 -3.98 21.14
CA LEU A 212 -15.03 -4.87 22.00
C LEU A 212 -15.23 -6.34 21.64
N GLN A 213 -16.45 -6.75 21.27
CA GLN A 213 -16.73 -8.11 20.79
C GLN A 213 -15.98 -8.41 19.49
N ARG A 214 -16.02 -7.48 18.51
CA ARG A 214 -15.31 -7.64 17.24
C ARG A 214 -13.79 -7.72 17.45
N GLU A 215 -13.24 -6.87 18.30
CA GLU A 215 -11.80 -6.88 18.64
C GLU A 215 -11.40 -8.20 19.33
N ALA A 216 -12.24 -8.71 20.24
CA ALA A 216 -11.99 -9.99 20.92
C ALA A 216 -12.03 -11.18 19.95
N GLU A 217 -12.98 -11.20 19.00
CA GLU A 217 -13.07 -12.23 17.97
C GLU A 217 -11.85 -12.22 17.03
N GLU A 218 -11.42 -11.03 16.58
CA GLU A 218 -10.23 -10.88 15.75
C GLU A 218 -8.96 -11.27 16.50
N ARG A 219 -8.85 -10.90 17.78
CA ARG A 219 -7.73 -11.29 18.65
C ARG A 219 -7.67 -12.79 18.87
N ARG A 220 -8.82 -13.45 19.10
CA ARG A 220 -8.92 -14.91 19.19
C ARG A 220 -8.52 -15.58 17.87
N ARG A 221 -8.94 -15.04 16.73
CA ARG A 221 -8.56 -15.56 15.41
C ARG A 221 -7.06 -15.41 15.15
N ALA A 222 -6.47 -14.27 15.52
CA ALA A 222 -5.04 -14.04 15.43
C ALA A 222 -4.25 -14.98 16.35
N GLN A 223 -4.72 -15.18 17.59
CA GLN A 223 -4.14 -16.14 18.52
C GLN A 223 -4.19 -17.57 17.99
N ALA A 224 -5.32 -18.02 17.43
CA ALA A 224 -5.42 -19.35 16.82
C ALA A 224 -4.43 -19.53 15.65
N LEU A 225 -4.22 -18.51 14.83
CA LEU A 225 -3.21 -18.54 13.76
C LEU A 225 -1.78 -18.60 14.32
N ILE A 226 -1.50 -17.86 15.39
CA ILE A 226 -0.21 -17.89 16.08
C ILE A 226 0.01 -19.27 16.71
N GLU A 227 -0.99 -19.87 17.33
CA GLU A 227 -0.92 -21.21 17.91
C GLU A 227 -0.67 -22.28 16.83
N GLN A 228 -1.38 -22.21 15.70
CA GLN A 228 -1.13 -23.06 14.53
C GLN A 228 0.30 -22.91 14.00
N ARG A 229 0.83 -21.68 13.96
CA ARG A 229 2.22 -21.40 13.57
C ARG A 229 3.22 -21.87 14.62
N SER A 230 2.86 -21.82 15.91
CA SER A 230 3.72 -22.20 17.04
C SER A 230 3.96 -23.70 17.14
N GLY A 231 3.22 -24.51 16.37
CA GLY A 231 3.47 -25.94 16.22
C GLY A 231 3.15 -26.79 17.47
N LYS A 232 2.57 -26.19 18.52
CA LYS A 232 2.08 -26.92 19.70
C LYS A 232 0.84 -27.71 19.31
N GLY A 233 1.03 -28.95 18.86
CA GLY A 233 -0.04 -29.89 18.52
C GLY A 233 -0.08 -30.36 17.06
N LYS A 234 1.01 -30.23 16.28
CA LYS A 234 1.12 -30.96 15.01
C LYS A 234 1.18 -32.47 15.30
N GLU A 235 0.05 -33.15 15.14
CA GLU A 235 0.00 -34.59 14.84
C GLU A 235 1.03 -34.88 13.74
N PRO A 236 1.76 -36.01 13.81
CA PRO A 236 2.78 -36.32 12.82
C PRO A 236 2.16 -36.34 11.44
N VAL A 237 2.71 -35.52 10.54
CA VAL A 237 2.26 -35.42 9.14
C VAL A 237 2.36 -36.81 8.53
N ARG A 238 1.22 -37.49 8.41
CA ARG A 238 1.12 -38.76 7.70
C ARG A 238 1.37 -38.46 6.23
N GLU A 239 2.53 -38.86 5.73
CA GLU A 239 2.88 -38.69 4.31
C GLU A 239 1.89 -39.46 3.45
N LEU A 240 0.95 -38.73 2.83
CA LEU A 240 0.01 -39.32 1.88
C LEU A 240 0.73 -39.48 0.53
N ASN A 241 0.75 -40.71 0.03
CA ASN A 241 1.25 -41.06 -1.30
C ASN A 241 0.52 -40.22 -2.37
N ASP A 242 1.16 -39.92 -3.51
CA ASP A 242 0.56 -39.09 -4.58
C ASP A 242 -0.80 -39.60 -5.08
N ARG A 243 -1.05 -40.89 -4.93
CA ARG A 243 -2.32 -41.56 -5.26
C ARG A 243 -3.46 -41.29 -4.25
N GLU A 244 -3.12 -40.82 -3.05
CA GLU A 244 -4.04 -40.47 -1.97
C GLU A 244 -4.25 -38.95 -1.85
N ARG A 245 -3.43 -38.15 -2.55
CA ARG A 245 -3.57 -36.69 -2.59
C ARG A 245 -4.77 -36.31 -3.46
N PRO A 246 -5.75 -35.56 -2.93
CA PRO A 246 -6.91 -35.15 -3.73
C PRO A 246 -6.48 -34.15 -4.81
N TYR A 247 -6.95 -34.38 -6.05
CA TYR A 247 -6.73 -33.46 -7.16
C TYR A 247 -7.64 -32.23 -7.00
N ASN A 248 -7.04 -31.04 -6.85
CA ASN A 248 -7.78 -29.80 -6.63
C ASN A 248 -8.26 -29.20 -7.96
N THR A 249 -9.44 -29.62 -8.42
CA THR A 249 -10.06 -29.02 -9.61
C THR A 249 -10.79 -27.73 -9.24
N ALA A 250 -10.27 -26.58 -9.68
CA ALA A 250 -10.91 -25.28 -9.47
C ALA A 250 -12.30 -25.17 -10.13
N TYR A 251 -12.58 -25.98 -11.15
CA TYR A 251 -13.77 -25.86 -11.98
C TYR A 251 -14.91 -26.81 -11.60
N PHE A 252 -14.67 -27.85 -10.78
CA PHE A 252 -15.69 -28.81 -10.35
C PHE A 252 -15.46 -29.34 -8.92
N PRO A 253 -15.69 -28.51 -7.88
CA PRO A 253 -15.42 -28.87 -6.49
C PRO A 253 -16.25 -30.07 -5.98
N GLU A 254 -17.42 -30.32 -6.57
CA GLU A 254 -18.29 -31.45 -6.23
C GLU A 254 -17.68 -32.81 -6.60
N LEU A 255 -16.92 -32.89 -7.70
CA LEU A 255 -16.21 -34.10 -8.12
C LEU A 255 -14.98 -34.38 -7.25
N ALA A 256 -14.27 -33.32 -6.83
CA ALA A 256 -13.11 -33.43 -5.94
C ALA A 256 -13.48 -33.95 -4.53
N ARG A 257 -14.70 -33.65 -4.07
CA ARG A 257 -15.20 -34.07 -2.74
C ARG A 257 -15.77 -35.49 -2.71
N LYS A 258 -16.31 -35.99 -3.83
CA LYS A 258 -16.95 -37.32 -3.91
C LYS A 258 -16.00 -38.38 -4.47
N ARG A 259 -14.93 -38.71 -3.75
CA ARG A 259 -14.37 -40.07 -3.84
C ARG A 259 -14.99 -40.92 -2.74
N GLN A 260 -16.03 -41.67 -3.09
CA GLN A 260 -16.48 -42.81 -2.31
C GLN A 260 -15.31 -43.79 -2.23
N ARG A 261 -14.60 -43.84 -1.09
CA ARG A 261 -13.88 -45.05 -0.66
C ARG A 261 -14.93 -46.09 -0.24
N ARG A 262 -15.79 -46.49 -1.17
CA ARG A 262 -16.66 -47.65 -0.99
C ARG A 262 -16.07 -48.74 -1.89
N ASP A 263 -15.82 -49.88 -1.27
CA ASP A 263 -15.59 -51.16 -1.94
C ASP A 263 -14.20 -51.42 -2.51
N ARG A 264 -13.18 -51.40 -1.63
CA ARG A 264 -11.97 -52.21 -1.86
C ARG A 264 -11.71 -53.28 -0.80
N GLU A 265 -12.43 -53.21 0.32
CA GLU A 265 -12.36 -54.19 1.41
C GLU A 265 -13.62 -55.07 1.47
N SER A 266 -14.78 -54.60 0.99
CA SER A 266 -16.02 -55.41 0.97
C SER A 266 -15.95 -56.64 0.08
N TRP A 267 -15.22 -56.57 -1.04
CA TRP A 267 -15.02 -57.72 -1.94
C TRP A 267 -14.11 -58.81 -1.36
N ARG A 268 -13.29 -58.51 -0.34
CA ARG A 268 -12.41 -59.52 0.28
C ARG A 268 -13.17 -60.38 1.29
N ASP A 269 -14.14 -59.81 2.00
CA ASP A 269 -14.92 -60.53 3.01
C ASP A 269 -16.04 -61.40 2.39
N GLU A 270 -16.48 -61.11 1.17
CA GLU A 270 -17.46 -61.94 0.44
C GLU A 270 -16.85 -63.22 -0.14
N ILE A 271 -15.58 -63.20 -0.54
CA ILE A 271 -14.89 -64.36 -1.14
C ILE A 271 -14.50 -65.40 -0.07
N LEU A 272 -14.34 -64.99 1.19
CA LEU A 272 -14.01 -65.89 2.31
C LEU A 272 -15.24 -66.53 2.97
N LYS A 273 -16.45 -66.22 2.49
CA LYS A 273 -17.73 -66.73 3.01
C LYS A 273 -18.50 -67.63 2.03
N SER A 274 -17.90 -67.98 0.88
CA SER A 274 -18.41 -69.01 -0.04
C SER A 274 -17.61 -70.30 0.08
#